data_AF-A0A2E2WC31-F1
#
_entry.id   AF-A0A2E2WC31-F1
#
_cell.length_a   1.000
_cell.length_b   1.000
_cell.length_c   1.000
_cell.angle_alpha   90.00
_cell.angle_beta   90.00
_cell.angle_gamma   90.00
#
_symmetry.space_group_name_H-M   'P 1'
#
loop_
_entity.id
_entity.type
_entity.pdbx_description
1 polymer ?
#
loop_
_entity_poly.entity_id
_entity_poly.type
_entity_poly.pdbx_seq_one_letter_code
_entity_poly.pdbx_strand_id
1 'polypeptide(L)'
;MKKKTLVRDIYAVIPMVFSGVLCIALIFLLREKVIASPEFLVQLSGLTTLFIGISGFTAALIMIYLAVATLRLKTSKNLAIDHLSGITQKMHYFRNIIELLYRSKMWMPGLKEYVDDEFEGLTFFDVKEFYKGKSKLAIEFLEENNSFEDTENLYLEMKSLLMTNLRDKRIPETIAYPNSYKKEIVAKWLEHKCGSGLWYFFGYKFAIFKDFLDLEAVFERHQEKIMLLANSIDSQHFEDSSFNEVFLARLGEYMNKEVVPKLFQFQDNAAKGLPAIMRYLYAIFLAMVIFGVLLPLFFLLFALPVLTIIVSFSFVVSTIFFIATTFYQFLTKEISG
;
A
#
# COMPACT_ATOMS: atom_id res chain seq x y z
N MET A 1 -19.93 -2.22 8.38
CA MET A 1 -18.74 -1.46 8.83
C MET A 1 -18.85 0.08 8.75
N LYS A 2 -20.05 0.72 8.62
CA LYS A 2 -20.17 2.18 8.42
C LYS A 2 -20.41 3.06 9.67
N LYS A 3 -20.71 2.49 10.86
CA LYS A 3 -21.06 3.29 12.06
C LYS A 3 -19.87 3.80 12.89
N LYS A 4 -18.67 3.20 12.76
CA LYS A 4 -17.48 3.60 13.54
C LYS A 4 -16.82 4.89 13.05
N THR A 5 -17.02 5.29 11.79
CA THR A 5 -16.42 6.51 11.22
C THR A 5 -17.14 7.78 11.68
N LEU A 6 -18.47 7.75 11.77
CA LEU A 6 -19.29 8.92 12.07
C LEU A 6 -19.07 9.46 13.49
N VAL A 7 -18.99 8.58 14.49
CA VAL A 7 -18.67 8.96 15.89
C VAL A 7 -17.22 9.44 16.01
N ARG A 8 -16.30 8.91 15.20
CA ARG A 8 -14.87 9.27 15.22
C ARG A 8 -14.60 10.66 14.65
N ASP A 9 -15.43 11.14 13.73
CA ASP A 9 -15.30 12.47 13.12
C ASP A 9 -15.93 13.56 14.01
N ILE A 10 -16.99 13.24 14.76
CA ILE A 10 -17.65 14.18 15.69
C ILE A 10 -16.67 14.77 16.71
N TYR A 11 -15.77 13.95 17.27
CA TYR A 11 -14.81 14.39 18.29
C TYR A 11 -13.73 15.36 17.78
N ALA A 12 -13.44 15.39 16.48
CA ALA A 12 -12.51 16.34 15.87
C ALA A 12 -13.23 17.59 15.33
N VAL A 13 -14.47 17.43 14.87
CA VAL A 13 -15.31 18.53 14.36
C VAL A 13 -15.76 19.45 15.50
N ILE A 14 -16.08 18.91 16.68
CA ILE A 14 -16.53 19.70 17.83
C ILE A 14 -15.47 20.76 18.25
N PRO A 15 -14.20 20.40 18.55
CA PRO A 15 -13.17 21.38 18.87
C PRO A 15 -12.94 22.39 17.75
N MET A 16 -13.01 21.96 16.48
CA MET A 16 -12.84 22.86 15.33
C MET A 16 -13.96 23.93 15.29
N VAL A 17 -15.21 23.52 15.50
CA VAL A 17 -16.36 24.45 15.55
C VAL A 17 -16.22 25.41 16.72
N PHE A 18 -15.89 24.92 17.91
CA PHE A 18 -15.70 25.78 19.08
C PHE A 18 -14.53 26.77 18.90
N SER A 19 -13.42 26.33 18.31
CA SER A 19 -12.32 27.23 17.95
C SER A 19 -12.74 28.27 16.90
N GLY A 20 -13.55 27.89 15.91
CA GLY A 20 -14.07 28.83 14.93
C GLY A 20 -15.00 29.88 15.56
N VAL A 21 -15.91 29.44 16.44
CA VAL A 21 -16.80 30.33 17.20
C VAL A 21 -16.00 31.25 18.11
N LEU A 22 -14.99 30.72 18.80
CA LEU A 22 -14.08 31.51 19.63
C LEU A 22 -13.35 32.58 18.81
N CYS A 23 -12.88 32.24 17.61
CA CYS A 23 -12.21 33.18 16.72
C CYS A 23 -13.12 34.35 16.35
N ILE A 24 -14.35 34.05 15.92
CA ILE A 24 -15.34 35.07 15.55
C ILE A 24 -15.70 35.92 16.75
N ALA A 25 -15.96 35.31 17.91
CA ALA A 25 -16.28 36.02 19.14
C ALA A 25 -15.14 36.97 19.56
N LEU A 26 -13.89 36.51 19.51
CA LEU A 26 -12.73 37.35 19.83
C LEU A 26 -12.59 38.53 18.88
N ILE A 27 -12.83 38.34 17.57
CA ILE A 27 -12.79 39.45 16.61
C ILE A 27 -13.80 40.54 16.99
N PHE A 28 -15.04 40.16 17.29
CA PHE A 28 -16.08 41.12 17.69
C PHE A 28 -15.75 41.81 19.02
N LEU A 29 -15.42 41.04 20.05
CA LEU A 29 -15.14 41.57 21.39
C LEU A 29 -13.92 42.49 21.42
N LEU A 30 -12.83 42.12 20.74
CA LEU A 30 -11.62 42.94 20.67
C LEU A 30 -11.86 44.21 19.86
N ARG A 31 -12.64 44.13 18.76
CA ARG A 31 -13.01 45.31 17.97
C ARG A 31 -13.84 46.29 18.78
N GLU A 32 -14.85 45.81 19.50
CA GLU A 32 -15.69 46.65 20.36
C GLU A 32 -14.86 47.29 21.48
N LYS A 33 -13.96 46.52 22.10
CA LYS A 33 -13.08 47.02 23.16
C LYS A 33 -12.15 48.13 22.69
N VAL A 34 -11.59 48.00 21.47
CA VAL A 34 -10.74 49.05 20.85
C VAL A 34 -11.54 50.33 20.61
N ILE A 35 -12.81 50.24 20.18
CA ILE A 35 -13.66 51.41 19.95
C ILE A 35 -14.03 52.08 21.30
N ALA A 36 -14.32 51.28 22.33
CA ALA A 36 -14.73 51.78 23.63
C ALA A 36 -13.58 52.38 24.47
N SER A 37 -12.33 51.95 24.24
CA SER A 37 -11.17 52.40 25.02
C SER A 37 -9.92 52.54 24.13
N PRO A 38 -9.55 53.77 23.74
CA PRO A 38 -8.37 54.02 22.91
C PRO A 38 -7.04 53.56 23.56
N GLU A 39 -6.95 53.55 24.88
CA GLU A 39 -5.77 53.06 25.63
C GLU A 39 -5.49 51.57 25.39
N PHE A 40 -6.54 50.79 25.12
CA PHE A 40 -6.43 49.36 24.83
C PHE A 40 -5.66 49.10 23.52
N LEU A 41 -5.73 50.00 22.54
CA LEU A 41 -4.99 49.88 21.28
C LEU A 41 -3.47 49.96 21.52
N VAL A 42 -3.04 50.84 22.42
CA VAL A 42 -1.63 51.00 22.78
C VAL A 42 -1.12 49.73 23.48
N GLN A 43 -1.94 49.17 24.39
CA GLN A 43 -1.62 47.90 25.06
C GLN A 43 -1.53 46.74 24.06
N LEU A 44 -2.49 46.58 23.17
CA LEU A 44 -2.52 45.51 22.16
C LEU A 44 -1.31 45.60 21.22
N SER A 45 -0.96 46.82 20.80
CA SER A 45 0.24 47.06 19.99
C SER A 45 1.52 46.71 20.77
N GLY A 46 1.62 47.11 22.05
CA GLY A 46 2.77 46.78 22.91
C GLY A 46 2.95 45.27 23.16
N LEU A 47 1.86 44.49 23.17
CA LEU A 47 1.90 43.04 23.32
C LEU A 47 2.27 42.29 22.02
N THR A 48 2.26 42.97 20.87
CA THR A 48 2.45 42.33 19.55
C THR A 48 3.82 41.65 19.45
N THR A 49 4.89 42.24 19.98
CA THR A 49 6.23 41.65 19.95
C THR A 49 6.31 40.36 20.75
N LEU A 50 5.71 40.33 21.94
CA LEU A 50 5.65 39.13 22.77
C LEU A 50 4.84 38.03 22.09
N PHE A 51 3.71 38.40 21.48
CA PHE A 51 2.84 37.50 20.74
C PHE A 51 3.53 36.87 19.52
N ILE A 52 4.31 37.66 18.78
CA ILE A 52 5.19 37.16 17.70
C ILE A 52 6.19 36.16 18.26
N GLY A 53 6.83 36.47 19.39
CA GLY A 53 7.79 35.59 20.05
C GLY A 53 7.20 34.22 20.41
N ILE A 54 6.03 34.20 21.06
CA ILE A 54 5.32 32.97 21.42
C ILE A 54 4.93 32.18 20.16
N SER A 55 4.32 32.85 19.18
CA SER A 55 3.87 32.20 17.96
C SER A 55 5.02 31.62 17.15
N GLY A 56 6.12 32.37 17.04
CA GLY A 56 7.34 31.95 16.37
C GLY A 56 8.01 30.77 17.07
N PHE A 57 8.08 30.78 18.40
CA PHE A 57 8.60 29.65 19.17
C PHE A 57 7.77 28.38 18.95
N THR A 58 6.45 28.47 19.05
CA THR A 58 5.56 27.32 18.78
C THR A 58 5.69 26.82 17.34
N ALA A 59 5.74 27.71 16.35
CA ALA A 59 5.94 27.34 14.96
C ALA A 59 7.30 26.65 14.73
N ALA A 60 8.37 27.12 15.39
CA ALA A 60 9.68 26.51 15.32
C ALA A 60 9.69 25.08 15.89
N LEU A 61 9.04 24.83 17.04
CA LEU A 61 8.91 23.49 17.59
C LEU A 61 8.17 22.54 16.64
N ILE A 62 7.07 22.99 16.04
CA ILE A 62 6.32 22.18 15.07
C ILE A 62 7.18 21.91 13.83
N MET A 63 7.92 22.90 13.34
CA MET A 63 8.82 22.75 12.18
C MET A 63 9.91 21.70 12.44
N ILE A 64 10.54 21.73 13.62
CA ILE A 64 11.57 20.74 14.00
C ILE A 64 10.97 19.33 13.98
N TYR A 65 9.79 19.14 14.58
CA TYR A 65 9.10 17.85 14.54
C TYR A 65 8.79 17.41 13.11
N LEU A 66 8.22 18.30 12.29
CA LEU A 66 7.89 18.01 10.89
C LEU A 66 9.13 17.63 10.07
N ALA A 67 10.26 18.31 10.29
CA ALA A 67 11.52 18.01 9.63
C ALA A 67 12.02 16.60 10.01
N VAL A 68 12.06 16.26 11.30
CA VAL A 68 12.46 14.94 11.78
C VAL A 68 11.52 13.85 11.26
N ALA A 69 10.21 14.06 11.33
CA ALA A 69 9.22 13.12 10.83
C ALA A 69 9.35 12.89 9.31
N THR A 70 9.61 13.95 8.54
CA THR A 70 9.83 13.86 7.08
C THR A 70 11.08 13.05 6.75
N LEU A 71 12.18 13.25 7.49
CA LEU A 71 13.40 12.46 7.32
C LEU A 71 13.16 10.98 7.62
N ARG A 72 12.46 10.68 8.72
CA ARG A 72 12.09 9.30 9.07
C ARG A 72 11.22 8.64 8.01
N LEU A 73 10.24 9.36 7.46
CA LEU A 73 9.41 8.87 6.37
C LEU A 73 10.19 8.62 5.10
N LYS A 74 11.13 9.51 4.75
CA LYS A 74 12.00 9.32 3.58
C LYS A 74 12.82 8.05 3.72
N THR A 75 13.45 7.83 4.88
CA THR A 75 14.21 6.61 5.16
C THR A 75 13.33 5.36 5.12
N SER A 76 12.16 5.41 5.76
CA SER A 76 11.19 4.30 5.75
C SER A 76 10.68 3.98 4.35
N LYS A 77 10.41 5.00 3.54
CA LYS A 77 9.98 4.84 2.14
C LYS A 77 11.08 4.20 1.30
N ASN A 78 12.33 4.62 1.46
CA ASN A 78 13.46 4.01 0.76
C ASN A 78 13.59 2.53 1.13
N LEU A 79 13.56 2.20 2.43
CA LEU A 79 13.57 0.80 2.89
C LEU A 79 12.40 0.00 2.32
N ALA A 80 11.19 0.59 2.27
CA ALA A 80 10.03 -0.07 1.67
C ALA A 80 10.20 -0.31 0.16
N ILE A 81 10.82 0.63 -0.57
CA ILE A 81 11.15 0.48 -1.99
C ILE A 81 12.21 -0.62 -2.19
N ASP A 82 13.25 -0.64 -1.35
CA ASP A 82 14.31 -1.65 -1.42
C ASP A 82 13.76 -3.05 -1.14
N HIS A 83 12.93 -3.20 -0.10
CA HIS A 83 12.23 -4.44 0.21
C HIS A 83 11.28 -4.86 -0.92
N LEU A 84 10.54 -3.92 -1.51
CA LEU A 84 9.66 -4.19 -2.63
C LEU A 84 10.45 -4.63 -3.86
N SER A 85 11.59 -4.00 -4.15
CA SER A 85 12.48 -4.37 -5.24
C SER A 85 13.01 -5.79 -5.05
N GLY A 86 13.52 -6.10 -3.84
CA GLY A 86 14.01 -7.43 -3.50
C GLY A 86 12.96 -8.52 -3.65
N ILE A 87 11.74 -8.31 -3.14
CA ILE A 87 10.66 -9.30 -3.25
C ILE A 87 10.12 -9.42 -4.69
N THR A 88 10.10 -8.31 -5.44
CA THR A 88 9.74 -8.31 -6.87
C THR A 88 10.74 -9.14 -7.68
N GLN A 89 12.03 -9.04 -7.36
CA GLN A 89 13.06 -9.84 -7.99
C GLN A 89 12.92 -11.34 -7.68
N LYS A 90 12.60 -11.71 -6.43
CA LYS A 90 12.27 -13.10 -6.09
C LYS A 90 11.07 -13.61 -6.91
N MET A 91 10.05 -12.78 -7.10
CA MET A 91 8.91 -13.12 -7.97
C MET A 91 9.31 -13.27 -9.44
N HIS A 92 10.27 -12.47 -9.94
CA HIS A 92 10.82 -12.65 -11.29
C HIS A 92 11.50 -14.02 -11.45
N TYR A 93 12.35 -14.41 -10.50
CA TYR A 93 12.98 -15.73 -10.53
C TYR A 93 11.95 -16.85 -10.51
N PHE A 94 10.93 -16.75 -9.67
CA PHE A 94 9.86 -17.74 -9.64
C PHE A 94 9.08 -17.81 -10.95
N ARG A 95 8.68 -16.67 -11.53
CA ARG A 95 7.99 -16.67 -12.84
C ARG A 95 8.85 -17.26 -13.94
N ASN A 96 10.18 -17.11 -13.88
CA ASN A 96 11.10 -17.74 -14.82
C ASN A 96 11.11 -19.27 -14.65
N ILE A 97 11.09 -19.76 -13.40
CA ILE A 97 10.91 -21.20 -13.13
C ILE A 97 9.58 -21.69 -13.69
N ILE A 98 8.48 -20.98 -13.41
CA ILE A 98 7.15 -21.31 -13.94
C ILE A 98 7.14 -21.31 -15.47
N GLU A 99 7.80 -20.35 -16.11
CA GLU A 99 7.92 -20.31 -17.57
C GLU A 99 8.63 -21.55 -18.12
N LEU A 100 9.73 -21.98 -17.49
CA LEU A 100 10.47 -23.17 -17.89
C LEU A 100 9.61 -24.44 -17.76
N LEU A 101 8.85 -24.57 -16.66
CA LEU A 101 7.95 -25.71 -16.43
C LEU A 101 6.76 -25.69 -17.39
N TYR A 102 6.08 -24.53 -17.52
CA TYR A 102 4.95 -24.32 -18.42
C TYR A 102 5.30 -24.67 -19.87
N ARG A 103 6.47 -24.25 -20.35
CA ARG A 103 6.94 -24.54 -21.71
C ARG A 103 7.55 -25.94 -21.88
N SER A 104 7.78 -26.69 -20.80
CA SER A 104 8.41 -28.01 -20.86
C SER A 104 7.50 -29.08 -21.48
N LYS A 105 8.05 -30.29 -21.60
CA LYS A 105 7.34 -31.50 -22.04
C LYS A 105 6.77 -32.32 -20.88
N MET A 106 6.75 -31.77 -19.67
CA MET A 106 6.22 -32.50 -18.49
C MET A 106 4.73 -32.79 -18.54
N TRP A 107 4.01 -32.12 -19.43
CA TRP A 107 2.57 -32.23 -19.55
C TRP A 107 2.19 -33.46 -20.36
N MET A 108 1.09 -34.11 -19.98
CA MET A 108 0.48 -35.13 -20.82
C MET A 108 0.20 -34.57 -22.23
N PRO A 109 0.50 -35.31 -23.31
CA PRO A 109 0.20 -34.88 -24.67
C PRO A 109 -1.28 -34.52 -24.85
N GLY A 110 -1.58 -33.41 -25.52
CA GLY A 110 -2.94 -32.92 -25.73
C GLY A 110 -3.43 -31.91 -24.68
N LEU A 111 -2.81 -31.83 -23.50
CA LEU A 111 -3.23 -30.90 -22.45
C LEU A 111 -3.16 -29.44 -22.91
N LYS A 112 -2.08 -29.10 -23.63
CA LYS A 112 -1.86 -27.72 -24.09
C LYS A 112 -2.88 -27.33 -25.14
N GLU A 113 -3.09 -28.20 -26.12
CA GLU A 113 -4.07 -28.03 -27.19
C GLU A 113 -5.49 -27.89 -26.59
N TYR A 114 -5.84 -28.73 -25.62
CA TYR A 114 -7.11 -28.65 -24.90
C TYR A 114 -7.31 -27.28 -24.23
N VAL A 115 -6.35 -26.81 -23.43
CA VAL A 115 -6.54 -25.55 -22.68
C VAL A 115 -6.37 -24.30 -23.54
N ASP A 116 -5.38 -24.28 -24.44
CA ASP A 116 -5.03 -23.08 -25.19
C ASP A 116 -5.80 -22.92 -26.51
N ASP A 117 -6.22 -24.03 -27.15
CA ASP A 117 -6.96 -23.99 -28.42
C ASP A 117 -8.46 -24.24 -28.23
N GLU A 118 -8.87 -25.29 -27.50
CA GLU A 118 -10.30 -25.60 -27.30
C GLU A 118 -10.96 -24.63 -26.30
N PHE A 119 -10.28 -24.32 -25.20
CA PHE A 119 -10.72 -23.37 -24.18
C PHE A 119 -10.03 -22.00 -24.28
N GLU A 120 -9.89 -21.52 -25.51
CA GLU A 120 -9.09 -20.32 -25.80
C GLU A 120 -9.50 -19.10 -24.95
N GLY A 121 -8.52 -18.54 -24.25
CA GLY A 121 -8.70 -17.35 -23.41
C GLY A 121 -9.32 -17.62 -22.03
N LEU A 122 -9.51 -18.88 -21.64
CA LEU A 122 -9.80 -19.28 -20.27
C LEU A 122 -8.61 -18.93 -19.35
N THR A 123 -8.92 -18.37 -18.18
CA THR A 123 -7.92 -18.09 -17.16
C THR A 123 -8.22 -18.86 -15.87
N PHE A 124 -7.19 -19.08 -15.05
CA PHE A 124 -7.34 -19.66 -13.73
C PHE A 124 -8.36 -18.92 -12.85
N PHE A 125 -8.41 -17.58 -12.98
CA PHE A 125 -9.33 -16.76 -12.20
C PHE A 125 -10.78 -16.96 -12.63
N ASP A 126 -11.03 -17.17 -13.93
CA ASP A 126 -12.38 -17.49 -14.41
C ASP A 126 -12.87 -18.82 -13.83
N VAL A 127 -12.00 -19.83 -13.80
CA VAL A 127 -12.29 -21.15 -13.21
C VAL A 127 -12.50 -21.04 -11.69
N LYS A 128 -11.64 -20.34 -10.95
CA LYS A 128 -11.79 -20.18 -9.50
C LYS A 128 -12.98 -19.32 -9.08
N GLU A 129 -13.45 -18.43 -9.96
CA GLU A 129 -14.57 -17.53 -9.70
C GLU A 129 -15.85 -17.89 -10.46
N PHE A 130 -15.96 -19.12 -10.97
CA PHE A 130 -17.10 -19.59 -11.75
C PHE A 130 -18.44 -19.39 -11.02
N TYR A 131 -18.46 -19.56 -9.69
CA TYR A 131 -19.63 -19.36 -8.83
C TYR A 131 -20.19 -17.94 -8.85
N LYS A 132 -19.43 -16.96 -9.36
CA LYS A 132 -19.91 -15.58 -9.56
C LYS A 132 -20.73 -15.43 -10.85
N GLY A 133 -20.88 -16.49 -11.66
CA GLY A 133 -21.71 -16.54 -12.86
C GLY A 133 -21.20 -15.68 -14.02
N LYS A 134 -19.90 -15.36 -14.04
CA LYS A 134 -19.33 -14.37 -14.97
C LYS A 134 -18.72 -14.97 -16.25
N SER A 135 -18.45 -16.28 -16.28
CA SER A 135 -17.78 -16.93 -17.41
C SER A 135 -18.52 -18.19 -17.80
N LYS A 136 -19.19 -18.15 -18.97
CA LYS A 136 -19.81 -19.34 -19.58
C LYS A 136 -18.75 -20.38 -19.94
N LEU A 137 -17.60 -19.94 -20.46
CA LEU A 137 -16.46 -20.78 -20.82
C LEU A 137 -15.92 -21.56 -19.61
N ALA A 138 -15.87 -20.95 -18.43
CA ALA A 138 -15.45 -21.65 -17.21
C ALA A 138 -16.45 -22.70 -16.74
N ILE A 139 -17.75 -22.49 -16.99
CA ILE A 139 -18.79 -23.49 -16.68
C ILE A 139 -18.66 -24.68 -17.63
N GLU A 140 -18.56 -24.41 -18.94
CA GLU A 140 -18.34 -25.45 -19.96
C GLU A 140 -17.08 -26.28 -19.65
N PHE A 141 -15.98 -25.62 -19.29
CA PHE A 141 -14.73 -26.26 -18.89
C PHE A 141 -14.86 -27.16 -17.64
N LEU A 142 -15.71 -26.78 -16.68
CA LEU A 142 -15.92 -27.55 -15.45
C LEU A 142 -16.94 -28.68 -15.61
N GLU A 143 -17.81 -28.60 -16.63
CA GLU A 143 -18.83 -29.60 -16.93
C GLU A 143 -18.31 -30.70 -17.88
N GLU A 144 -17.28 -30.40 -18.68
CA GLU A 144 -16.64 -31.37 -19.57
C GLU A 144 -15.83 -32.41 -18.78
N ASN A 145 -15.77 -33.64 -19.30
CA ASN A 145 -15.19 -34.77 -18.59
C ASN A 145 -13.65 -34.61 -18.53
N ASN A 146 -13.09 -34.51 -17.31
CA ASN A 146 -11.66 -34.29 -17.07
C ASN A 146 -10.80 -35.44 -17.64
N SER A 147 -10.18 -35.22 -18.80
CA SER A 147 -9.29 -36.20 -19.42
C SER A 147 -7.86 -36.14 -18.86
N PHE A 148 -7.51 -35.10 -18.10
CA PHE A 148 -6.15 -34.89 -17.60
C PHE A 148 -6.07 -34.80 -16.06
N GLU A 149 -7.00 -35.42 -15.33
CA GLU A 149 -6.98 -35.58 -13.86
C GLU A 149 -6.58 -34.28 -13.14
N ASP A 150 -7.31 -33.19 -13.37
CA ASP A 150 -7.11 -31.86 -12.76
C ASP A 150 -5.79 -31.15 -13.11
N THR A 151 -4.87 -31.73 -13.90
CA THR A 151 -3.62 -31.06 -14.29
C THR A 151 -3.84 -29.82 -15.15
N GLU A 152 -5.02 -29.68 -15.77
CA GLU A 152 -5.48 -28.47 -16.44
C GLU A 152 -5.52 -27.28 -15.47
N ASN A 153 -5.87 -27.51 -14.20
CA ASN A 153 -5.87 -26.48 -13.17
C ASN A 153 -4.46 -26.00 -12.84
N LEU A 154 -3.48 -26.90 -12.73
CA LEU A 154 -2.08 -26.53 -12.53
C LEU A 154 -1.58 -25.72 -13.72
N TYR A 155 -1.90 -26.16 -14.93
CA TYR A 155 -1.54 -25.49 -16.17
C TYR A 155 -2.09 -24.06 -16.23
N LEU A 156 -3.38 -23.88 -15.95
CA LEU A 156 -4.03 -22.58 -15.87
C LEU A 156 -3.42 -21.70 -14.76
N GLU A 157 -3.10 -22.27 -13.59
CA GLU A 157 -2.46 -21.54 -12.51
C GLU A 157 -1.08 -21.01 -12.93
N MET A 158 -0.24 -21.86 -13.54
CA MET A 158 1.05 -21.47 -14.09
C MET A 158 0.89 -20.38 -15.15
N LYS A 159 -0.06 -20.53 -16.06
CA LYS A 159 -0.43 -19.50 -17.05
C LYS A 159 -0.76 -18.17 -16.36
N SER A 160 -1.57 -18.19 -15.30
CA SER A 160 -1.95 -16.97 -14.56
C SER A 160 -0.77 -16.27 -13.85
N LEU A 161 0.26 -17.02 -13.42
CA LEU A 161 1.49 -16.47 -12.85
C LEU A 161 2.36 -15.78 -13.91
N LEU A 162 2.23 -16.17 -15.18
CA LEU A 162 2.96 -15.56 -16.29
C LEU A 162 2.27 -14.29 -16.83
N MET A 163 1.00 -14.08 -16.52
CA MET A 163 0.26 -12.86 -16.87
C MET A 163 0.72 -11.64 -16.05
N THR A 164 0.60 -10.44 -16.62
CA THR A 164 0.91 -9.17 -15.90
C THR A 164 -0.33 -8.30 -15.67
N ASN A 165 -1.45 -8.66 -16.31
CA ASN A 165 -2.72 -7.99 -16.21
C ASN A 165 -3.86 -9.02 -16.23
N LEU A 166 -4.96 -8.73 -15.53
CA LEU A 166 -6.13 -9.60 -15.46
C LEU A 166 -6.89 -9.72 -16.80
N ARG A 167 -6.55 -8.88 -17.77
CA ARG A 167 -7.13 -8.91 -19.12
C ARG A 167 -6.30 -9.75 -20.10
N ASP A 168 -5.11 -10.19 -19.70
CA ASP A 168 -4.25 -11.01 -20.54
C ASP A 168 -4.92 -12.37 -20.69
N LYS A 169 -5.36 -12.72 -21.89
CA LYS A 169 -6.00 -14.02 -22.20
C LYS A 169 -5.02 -15.05 -22.78
N ARG A 170 -3.91 -14.57 -23.32
CA ARG A 170 -2.85 -15.38 -23.91
C ARG A 170 -1.50 -14.94 -23.34
N ILE A 171 -0.56 -15.88 -23.27
CA ILE A 171 0.79 -15.60 -22.81
C ILE A 171 1.62 -15.11 -24.01
N PRO A 172 2.28 -13.94 -23.92
CA PRO A 172 3.14 -13.46 -25.00
C PRO A 172 4.34 -14.39 -25.18
N GLU A 173 4.93 -14.39 -26.38
CA GLU A 173 6.16 -15.15 -26.65
C GLU A 173 7.28 -14.78 -25.68
N THR A 174 7.39 -13.49 -25.35
CA THR A 174 8.36 -12.97 -24.37
C THR A 174 7.63 -12.53 -23.10
N ILE A 175 7.97 -13.16 -21.97
CA ILE A 175 7.40 -12.83 -20.67
C ILE A 175 7.94 -11.48 -20.19
N ALA A 176 7.03 -10.58 -19.80
CA ALA A 176 7.39 -9.30 -19.22
C ALA A 176 7.71 -9.42 -17.71
N TYR A 177 8.83 -8.84 -17.30
CA TYR A 177 9.29 -8.77 -15.91
C TYR A 177 9.33 -7.28 -15.48
N PRO A 178 8.22 -6.73 -14.98
CA PRO A 178 8.10 -5.30 -14.71
C PRO A 178 8.82 -4.89 -13.42
N ASN A 179 9.31 -3.65 -13.36
CA ASN A 179 9.88 -3.08 -12.13
C ASN A 179 8.90 -3.09 -10.93
N SER A 180 7.60 -3.14 -11.21
CA SER A 180 6.57 -3.36 -10.19
C SER A 180 5.34 -4.03 -10.82
N TYR A 181 4.76 -5.00 -10.12
CA TYR A 181 3.51 -5.63 -10.52
C TYR A 181 2.31 -4.75 -10.20
N LYS A 182 1.25 -4.85 -11.01
CA LYS A 182 -0.02 -4.18 -10.68
C LYS A 182 -0.63 -4.81 -9.43
N LYS A 183 -1.09 -3.99 -8.49
CA LYS A 183 -1.71 -4.47 -7.25
C LYS A 183 -2.89 -5.41 -7.49
N GLU A 184 -3.68 -5.17 -8.54
CA GLU A 184 -4.85 -5.97 -8.89
C GLU A 184 -4.50 -7.45 -9.18
N ILE A 185 -3.42 -7.70 -9.93
CA ILE A 185 -3.03 -9.08 -10.26
C ILE A 185 -2.37 -9.78 -9.07
N VAL A 186 -1.55 -9.05 -8.30
CA VAL A 186 -0.96 -9.60 -7.07
C VAL A 186 -2.04 -9.94 -6.04
N ALA A 187 -3.08 -9.11 -5.94
CA ALA A 187 -4.24 -9.38 -5.10
C ALA A 187 -4.96 -10.67 -5.51
N LYS A 188 -5.10 -10.91 -6.83
CA LYS A 188 -5.70 -12.16 -7.35
C LYS A 188 -4.83 -13.38 -7.09
N TRP A 189 -3.51 -13.25 -7.26
CA TRP A 189 -2.58 -14.31 -6.87
C TRP A 189 -2.70 -14.66 -5.38
N LEU A 190 -2.81 -13.65 -4.52
CA LEU A 190 -2.99 -13.86 -3.08
C LEU A 190 -4.37 -14.45 -2.73
N GLU A 191 -5.46 -13.92 -3.29
CA GLU A 191 -6.85 -14.36 -3.06
C GLU A 191 -7.02 -15.84 -3.40
N HIS A 192 -6.46 -16.27 -4.54
CA HIS A 192 -6.61 -17.62 -5.06
C HIS A 192 -5.40 -18.53 -4.80
N LYS A 193 -4.45 -18.08 -3.97
CA LYS A 193 -3.23 -18.82 -3.61
C LYS A 193 -2.44 -19.30 -4.84
N CYS A 194 -2.34 -18.47 -5.88
CA CYS A 194 -1.53 -18.77 -7.05
C CYS A 194 -0.05 -18.91 -6.64
N GLY A 195 0.57 -20.02 -7.03
CA GLY A 195 1.85 -20.52 -6.56
C GLY A 195 1.72 -21.77 -5.68
N SER A 196 0.53 -22.07 -5.15
CA SER A 196 0.29 -23.27 -4.34
C SER A 196 0.08 -24.55 -5.16
N GLY A 197 -0.16 -24.43 -6.46
CA GLY A 197 -0.30 -25.59 -7.35
C GLY A 197 0.91 -26.51 -7.29
N LEU A 198 2.14 -25.96 -7.34
CA LEU A 198 3.34 -26.80 -7.22
C LEU A 198 3.36 -27.62 -5.93
N TRP A 199 2.98 -27.02 -4.79
CA TRP A 199 2.85 -27.72 -3.52
C TRP A 199 1.78 -28.81 -3.54
N TYR A 200 0.61 -28.52 -4.11
CA TYR A 200 -0.50 -29.46 -4.15
C TYR A 200 -0.22 -30.67 -5.07
N PHE A 201 0.22 -30.40 -6.30
CA PHE A 201 0.40 -31.44 -7.32
C PHE A 201 1.67 -32.27 -7.09
N PHE A 202 2.78 -31.67 -6.64
CA PHE A 202 4.04 -32.40 -6.42
C PHE A 202 4.28 -32.84 -4.98
N GLY A 203 3.59 -32.24 -4.00
CA GLY A 203 3.72 -32.62 -2.59
C GLY A 203 2.57 -33.48 -2.11
N TYR A 204 1.36 -32.93 -2.15
CA TYR A 204 0.21 -33.57 -1.49
C TYR A 204 -0.39 -34.75 -2.29
N LYS A 205 -0.41 -34.66 -3.62
CA LYS A 205 -1.09 -35.63 -4.49
C LYS A 205 -0.23 -36.20 -5.62
N PHE A 206 1.09 -36.12 -5.54
CA PHE A 206 1.96 -36.55 -6.66
C PHE A 206 1.76 -38.00 -7.10
N ALA A 207 1.49 -38.91 -6.16
CA ALA A 207 1.22 -40.31 -6.48
C ALA A 207 0.02 -40.53 -7.44
N ILE A 208 -0.93 -39.58 -7.48
CA ILE A 208 -2.09 -39.60 -8.37
C ILE A 208 -1.72 -39.00 -9.73
N PHE A 209 -0.90 -37.94 -9.75
CA PHE A 209 -0.60 -37.17 -10.96
C PHE A 209 0.68 -37.59 -11.68
N LYS A 210 1.47 -38.52 -11.13
CA LYS A 210 2.76 -38.95 -11.72
C LYS A 210 2.64 -39.46 -13.16
N ASP A 211 1.49 -40.01 -13.54
CA ASP A 211 1.24 -40.53 -14.88
C ASP A 211 0.77 -39.43 -15.86
N PHE A 212 0.47 -38.24 -15.33
CA PHE A 212 0.04 -37.04 -16.08
C PHE A 212 1.10 -35.92 -16.08
N LEU A 213 2.08 -36.00 -15.17
CA LEU A 213 3.16 -35.03 -14.97
C LEU A 213 4.53 -35.73 -15.01
N ASP A 214 5.17 -35.71 -16.18
CA ASP A 214 6.48 -36.31 -16.41
C ASP A 214 7.62 -35.31 -16.08
N LEU A 215 8.13 -35.36 -14.85
CA LEU A 215 9.25 -34.50 -14.44
C LEU A 215 10.55 -34.83 -15.17
N GLU A 216 10.74 -36.08 -15.61
CA GLU A 216 11.94 -36.52 -16.33
C GLU A 216 12.00 -35.93 -17.75
N ALA A 217 10.83 -35.60 -18.33
CA ALA A 217 10.73 -34.91 -19.61
C ALA A 217 11.16 -33.43 -19.57
N VAL A 218 11.44 -32.86 -18.39
CA VAL A 218 12.04 -31.52 -18.29
C VAL A 218 13.52 -31.62 -18.65
N PHE A 219 13.97 -30.93 -19.70
CA PHE A 219 15.38 -30.96 -20.12
C PHE A 219 16.34 -30.64 -18.97
N GLU A 220 17.42 -31.41 -18.84
CA GLU A 220 18.45 -31.29 -17.79
C GLU A 220 18.95 -29.84 -17.63
N ARG A 221 19.29 -29.16 -18.73
CA ARG A 221 19.68 -27.74 -18.71
C ARG A 221 18.63 -26.80 -18.09
N HIS A 222 17.34 -27.13 -18.21
CA HIS A 222 16.26 -26.35 -17.59
C HIS A 222 16.14 -26.71 -16.12
N GLN A 223 16.32 -27.99 -15.75
CA GLN A 223 16.37 -28.40 -14.35
C GLN A 223 17.48 -27.66 -13.60
N GLU A 224 18.71 -27.66 -14.12
CA GLU A 224 19.85 -26.92 -13.57
C GLU A 224 19.54 -25.42 -13.41
N LYS A 225 18.97 -24.81 -14.45
CA LYS A 225 18.58 -23.39 -14.43
C LYS A 225 17.51 -23.13 -13.37
N ILE A 226 16.53 -24.01 -13.22
CA ILE A 226 15.49 -23.90 -12.19
C ILE A 226 16.13 -23.94 -10.79
N MET A 227 17.08 -24.84 -10.56
CA MET A 227 17.79 -24.93 -9.29
C MET A 227 18.59 -23.65 -8.97
N LEU A 228 19.27 -23.08 -9.96
CA LEU A 228 19.99 -21.81 -9.82
C LEU A 228 19.04 -20.63 -9.50
N LEU A 229 17.89 -20.59 -10.17
CA LEU A 229 16.86 -19.57 -9.92
C LEU A 229 16.25 -19.71 -8.52
N ALA A 230 15.99 -20.93 -8.05
CA ALA A 230 15.48 -21.18 -6.71
C ALA A 230 16.50 -20.77 -5.63
N ASN A 231 17.77 -21.08 -5.82
CA ASN A 231 18.84 -20.60 -4.94
C ASN A 231 18.97 -19.06 -4.95
N SER A 232 18.63 -18.40 -6.06
CA SER A 232 18.57 -16.94 -6.15
C SER A 232 17.35 -16.34 -5.45
N ILE A 233 16.29 -17.14 -5.23
CA ILE A 233 15.13 -16.74 -4.41
C ILE A 233 15.51 -16.79 -2.93
N ASP A 234 16.10 -17.90 -2.48
CA ASP A 234 16.55 -18.09 -1.11
C ASP A 234 17.58 -19.23 -1.02
N SER A 235 18.86 -18.87 -0.95
CA SER A 235 19.95 -19.85 -0.99
C SER A 235 19.94 -20.77 0.24
N GLN A 236 19.46 -20.31 1.39
CA GLN A 236 19.42 -21.14 2.61
C GLN A 236 18.27 -22.14 2.54
N HIS A 237 17.14 -21.75 1.95
CA HIS A 237 15.96 -22.62 1.88
C HIS A 237 16.08 -23.71 0.81
N PHE A 238 16.79 -23.43 -0.27
CA PHE A 238 16.95 -24.32 -1.43
C PHE A 238 18.36 -24.92 -1.57
N GLU A 239 19.20 -24.76 -0.53
CA GLU A 239 20.51 -25.41 -0.44
C GLU A 239 20.36 -26.94 -0.58
N ASP A 240 21.35 -27.57 -1.20
CA ASP A 240 21.47 -29.03 -1.39
C ASP A 240 20.23 -29.74 -1.96
N SER A 241 19.32 -28.99 -2.58
CA SER A 241 18.13 -29.55 -3.19
C SER A 241 18.46 -30.13 -4.57
N SER A 242 17.80 -31.22 -4.95
CA SER A 242 17.82 -31.76 -6.31
C SER A 242 16.48 -31.51 -7.00
N PHE A 243 16.48 -31.49 -8.33
CA PHE A 243 15.25 -31.30 -9.09
C PHE A 243 14.38 -32.56 -9.01
N ASN A 244 13.30 -32.48 -8.23
CA ASN A 244 12.33 -33.55 -8.03
C ASN A 244 10.99 -32.96 -7.53
N GLU A 245 10.00 -33.82 -7.30
CA GLU A 245 8.67 -33.45 -6.82
C GLU A 245 8.72 -32.76 -5.45
N VAL A 246 9.59 -33.22 -4.54
CA VAL A 246 9.75 -32.65 -3.19
C VAL A 246 10.27 -31.21 -3.27
N PHE A 247 11.23 -30.95 -4.16
CA PHE A 247 11.75 -29.62 -4.42
C PHE A 247 10.67 -28.69 -4.98
N LEU A 248 9.91 -29.13 -5.99
CA LEU A 248 8.83 -28.32 -6.57
C LEU A 248 7.74 -28.02 -5.54
N ALA A 249 7.40 -28.98 -4.69
CA ALA A 249 6.43 -28.79 -3.64
C ALA A 249 6.89 -27.75 -2.61
N ARG A 250 8.16 -27.84 -2.18
CA ARG A 250 8.80 -26.87 -1.29
C ARG A 250 8.82 -25.47 -1.91
N LEU A 251 9.15 -25.36 -3.19
CA LEU A 251 9.15 -24.10 -3.92
C LEU A 251 7.75 -23.46 -3.92
N GLY A 252 6.70 -24.22 -4.27
CA GLY A 252 5.33 -23.73 -4.23
C GLY A 252 4.89 -23.24 -2.86
N GLU A 253 5.24 -24.00 -1.82
CA GLU A 253 4.94 -23.64 -0.43
C GLU A 253 5.62 -22.34 -0.01
N TYR A 254 6.92 -22.21 -0.28
CA TYR A 254 7.70 -21.00 0.04
C TYR A 254 7.12 -19.78 -0.68
N MET A 255 6.79 -19.89 -1.96
CA MET A 255 6.26 -18.77 -2.73
C MET A 255 4.90 -18.30 -2.20
N ASN A 256 4.04 -19.23 -1.83
CA ASN A 256 2.70 -18.93 -1.33
C ASN A 256 2.71 -18.41 0.13
N LYS A 257 3.68 -18.82 0.96
CA LYS A 257 3.77 -18.38 2.37
C LYS A 257 4.60 -17.11 2.55
N GLU A 258 5.65 -16.94 1.76
CA GLU A 258 6.62 -15.87 1.95
C GLU A 258 6.52 -14.81 0.85
N VAL A 259 6.69 -15.19 -0.41
CA VAL A 259 6.95 -14.20 -1.48
C VAL A 259 5.70 -13.48 -1.94
N VAL A 260 4.62 -14.18 -2.32
CA VAL A 260 3.38 -13.54 -2.78
C VAL A 260 2.75 -12.65 -1.69
N PRO A 261 2.63 -13.10 -0.42
CA PRO A 261 2.10 -12.24 0.65
C PRO A 261 2.97 -11.00 0.91
N LYS A 262 4.30 -11.15 0.97
CA LYS A 262 5.20 -10.00 1.18
C LYS A 262 5.19 -9.03 0.00
N LEU A 263 5.09 -9.54 -1.23
CA LEU A 263 4.93 -8.71 -2.43
C LEU A 263 3.68 -7.82 -2.30
N PHE A 264 2.54 -8.39 -1.91
CA PHE A 264 1.32 -7.62 -1.68
C PHE A 264 1.47 -6.61 -0.53
N GLN A 265 2.05 -7.03 0.61
CA GLN A 265 2.23 -6.18 1.79
C GLN A 265 3.15 -4.98 1.52
N PHE A 266 4.26 -5.18 0.81
CA PHE A 266 5.22 -4.10 0.54
C PHE A 266 4.71 -3.11 -0.51
N GLN A 267 3.86 -3.53 -1.45
CA GLN A 267 3.15 -2.61 -2.35
C GLN A 267 2.29 -1.60 -1.57
N ASP A 268 1.60 -2.04 -0.53
CA ASP A 268 0.76 -1.17 0.30
C ASP A 268 1.57 -0.19 1.15
N ASN A 269 2.77 -0.58 1.58
CA ASN A 269 3.64 0.30 2.36
C ASN A 269 4.36 1.33 1.48
N ALA A 270 4.76 0.96 0.26
CA ALA A 270 5.39 1.87 -0.68
C ALA A 270 4.44 2.96 -1.22
N ALA A 271 3.13 2.67 -1.28
CA ALA A 271 2.11 3.57 -1.83
C ALA A 271 1.54 4.59 -0.82
N LYS A 272 1.87 4.48 0.48
CA LYS A 272 1.33 5.39 1.51
C LYS A 272 1.94 6.79 1.38
N GLY A 273 1.09 7.80 1.19
CA GLY A 273 1.46 9.21 1.24
C GLY A 273 1.72 9.72 2.67
N LEU A 274 1.82 11.05 2.82
CA LEU A 274 2.02 11.70 4.12
C LEU A 274 0.95 11.27 5.15
N PRO A 275 1.37 10.80 6.34
CA PRO A 275 0.45 10.50 7.44
C PRO A 275 -0.49 11.67 7.73
N ALA A 276 -1.73 11.37 8.12
CA ALA A 276 -2.73 12.39 8.43
C ALA A 276 -2.26 13.37 9.53
N ILE A 277 -1.49 12.88 10.51
CA ILE A 277 -0.92 13.69 11.58
C ILE A 277 0.05 14.76 11.07
N MET A 278 0.87 14.43 10.07
CA MET A 278 1.79 15.41 9.48
C MET A 278 1.03 16.48 8.72
N ARG A 279 0.00 16.11 7.95
CA ARG A 279 -0.87 17.10 7.27
C ARG A 279 -1.54 18.05 8.26
N TYR A 280 -2.01 17.52 9.39
CA TYR A 280 -2.57 18.30 10.48
C TYR A 280 -1.58 19.30 11.08
N LEU A 281 -0.38 18.84 11.44
CA LEU A 281 0.67 19.69 12.00
C LEU A 281 1.19 20.72 10.98
N TYR A 282 1.26 20.40 9.69
CA TYR A 282 1.56 21.36 8.63
C TYR A 282 0.54 22.49 8.57
N ALA A 283 -0.76 22.19 8.69
CA ALA A 283 -1.81 23.21 8.69
C ALA A 283 -1.70 24.15 9.91
N ILE A 284 -1.44 23.60 11.10
CA ILE A 284 -1.20 24.39 12.31
C ILE A 284 0.05 25.25 12.16
N PHE A 285 1.15 24.67 11.68
CA PHE A 285 2.38 25.39 11.44
C PHE A 285 2.15 26.61 10.53
N LEU A 286 1.47 26.41 9.40
CA LEU A 286 1.15 27.48 8.45
C LEU A 286 0.28 28.55 9.09
N ALA A 287 -0.75 28.15 9.85
CA ALA A 287 -1.60 29.07 10.61
C ALA A 287 -0.80 29.93 11.59
N MET A 288 0.09 29.33 12.38
CA MET A 288 0.91 30.04 13.36
C MET A 288 1.90 31.00 12.69
N VAL A 289 2.49 30.62 11.55
CA VAL A 289 3.41 31.49 10.81
C VAL A 289 2.67 32.67 10.18
N ILE A 290 1.57 32.41 9.46
CA ILE A 290 0.83 33.47 8.77
C ILE A 290 0.20 34.42 9.77
N PHE A 291 -0.60 33.92 10.71
CA PHE A 291 -1.38 34.77 11.61
C PHE A 291 -0.63 35.16 12.87
N GLY A 292 0.33 34.37 13.34
CA GLY A 292 1.06 34.65 14.58
C GLY A 292 2.38 35.39 14.40
N VAL A 293 2.98 35.34 13.20
CA VAL A 293 4.28 35.97 12.94
C VAL A 293 4.18 36.99 11.81
N LEU A 294 3.83 36.57 10.60
CA LEU A 294 3.89 37.43 9.41
C LEU A 294 2.87 38.58 9.48
N LEU A 295 1.61 38.27 9.78
CA LEU A 295 0.54 39.27 9.84
C LEU A 295 0.79 40.37 10.90
N PRO A 296 1.13 40.04 12.17
CA PRO A 296 1.46 41.06 13.17
C PRO A 296 2.76 41.80 12.85
N LEU A 297 3.75 41.14 12.24
CA LEU A 297 4.98 41.81 11.78
C LEU A 297 4.68 42.81 10.65
N PHE A 298 3.81 42.46 9.71
CA PHE A 298 3.35 43.40 8.68
C PHE A 298 2.58 44.58 9.26
N PHE A 299 1.79 44.37 10.31
CA PHE A 299 1.18 45.48 11.03
C PHE A 299 2.21 46.45 11.60
N LEU A 300 3.26 45.94 12.25
CA LEU A 300 4.33 46.77 12.83
C LEU A 300 5.14 47.51 11.75
N LEU A 301 5.43 46.86 10.62
CA LEU A 301 6.27 47.44 9.56
C LEU A 301 5.53 48.45 8.68
N PHE A 302 4.25 48.20 8.38
CA PHE A 302 3.48 48.98 7.42
C PHE A 302 2.37 49.83 8.05
N ALA A 303 2.28 49.86 9.38
CA ALA A 303 1.23 50.56 10.12
C ALA A 303 -0.18 50.21 9.62
N LEU A 304 -0.43 48.91 9.44
CA LEU A 304 -1.71 48.40 8.91
C LEU A 304 -2.88 48.74 9.85
N PRO A 305 -4.14 48.65 9.38
CA PRO A 305 -5.30 48.86 10.25
C PRO A 305 -5.30 47.93 11.47
N VAL A 306 -5.82 48.42 12.59
CA VAL A 306 -5.92 47.67 13.87
C VAL A 306 -6.69 46.35 13.72
N LEU A 307 -7.58 46.26 12.74
CA LEU A 307 -8.28 45.02 12.41
C LEU A 307 -7.30 43.87 12.11
N THR A 308 -6.13 44.16 11.53
CA THR A 308 -5.08 43.19 11.23
C THR A 308 -4.58 42.49 12.48
N ILE A 309 -4.28 43.23 13.55
CA ILE A 309 -3.81 42.62 14.82
C ILE A 309 -4.95 41.94 15.56
N ILE A 310 -6.17 42.45 15.48
CA ILE A 310 -7.34 41.79 16.07
C ILE A 310 -7.56 40.41 15.43
N VAL A 311 -7.50 40.32 14.10
CA VAL A 311 -7.61 39.04 13.37
C VAL A 311 -6.45 38.11 13.72
N SER A 312 -5.22 38.63 13.75
CA SER A 312 -4.02 37.88 14.14
C SER A 312 -4.16 37.23 15.53
N PHE A 313 -4.44 38.04 16.57
CA PHE A 313 -4.60 37.55 17.95
C PHE A 313 -5.74 36.54 18.07
N SER A 314 -6.90 36.83 17.46
CA SER A 314 -8.07 35.95 17.50
C SER A 314 -7.78 34.59 16.88
N PHE A 315 -7.08 34.56 15.74
CA PHE A 315 -6.77 33.33 15.04
C PHE A 315 -5.78 32.45 15.81
N VAL A 316 -4.72 33.04 16.36
CA VAL A 316 -3.72 32.28 17.13
C VAL A 316 -4.30 31.75 18.43
N VAL A 317 -5.03 32.58 19.20
CA VAL A 317 -5.68 32.11 20.45
C VAL A 317 -6.62 30.95 20.16
N SER A 318 -7.40 31.05 19.08
CA SER A 318 -8.32 29.99 18.66
C SER A 318 -7.60 28.72 18.19
N THR A 319 -6.45 28.88 17.54
CA THR A 319 -5.57 27.77 17.12
C THR A 319 -4.93 27.09 18.33
N ILE A 320 -4.47 27.84 19.33
CA ILE A 320 -3.94 27.29 20.59
C ILE A 320 -5.04 26.54 21.34
N PHE A 321 -6.24 27.12 21.42
CA PHE A 321 -7.40 26.45 22.01
C PHE A 321 -7.75 25.15 21.27
N PHE A 322 -7.70 25.17 19.94
CA PHE A 322 -7.91 23.98 19.12
C PHE A 322 -6.86 22.90 19.40
N ILE A 323 -5.59 23.27 19.47
CA ILE A 323 -4.50 22.35 19.81
C ILE A 323 -4.74 21.75 21.19
N ALA A 324 -4.96 22.59 22.21
CA ALA A 324 -5.10 22.14 23.60
C ALA A 324 -6.27 21.16 23.79
N THR A 325 -7.40 21.41 23.12
CA THR A 325 -8.60 20.56 23.23
C THR A 325 -8.51 19.27 22.42
N THR A 326 -7.71 19.25 21.36
CA THR A 326 -7.55 18.07 20.50
C THR A 326 -6.32 17.22 20.85
N PHE A 327 -5.33 17.78 21.56
CA PHE A 327 -4.03 17.15 21.82
C PHE A 327 -4.15 15.76 22.46
N TYR A 328 -5.05 15.59 23.45
CA TYR A 328 -5.28 14.31 24.12
C TYR A 328 -5.81 13.22 23.17
N GLN A 329 -6.71 13.58 22.26
CA GLN A 329 -7.27 12.65 21.28
C GLN A 329 -6.24 12.24 20.22
N PHE A 330 -5.28 13.12 19.95
CA PHE A 330 -4.17 12.82 19.04
C PHE A 330 -3.16 11.87 19.67
N LEU A 331 -2.74 12.11 20.92
CA LEU A 331 -1.85 11.20 21.67
C LEU A 331 -2.43 9.79 21.81
N THR A 332 -3.71 9.67 22.16
CA THR A 332 -4.36 8.36 22.30
C THR A 332 -4.46 7.59 20.98
N LYS A 333 -4.61 8.26 19.83
CA LYS A 333 -4.59 7.62 18.50
C LYS A 333 -3.20 7.13 18.08
N GLU A 334 -2.13 7.80 18.50
CA GLU A 334 -0.76 7.42 18.15
C GLU A 334 -0.24 6.27 19.02
N ILE A 335 -0.74 6.14 20.25
CA ILE A 335 -0.38 5.04 21.17
C ILE A 335 -1.14 3.74 20.86
N SER A 336 -2.31 3.83 20.20
CA SER A 336 -3.20 2.68 19.94
C SER A 336 -3.26 2.24 18.46
N GLY A 337 -2.51 2.89 17.58
CA GLY A 337 -2.29 2.49 16.18
C GLY A 337 -0.88 1.94 16.01
#